data_AF-A0A2N7VGB3-F1
#
_entry.id   AF-A0A2N7VGB3-F1
#
_cell.length_a   1.000
_cell.length_b   1.000
_cell.length_c   1.000
_cell.angle_alpha   90.00
_cell.angle_beta   90.00
_cell.angle_gamma   90.00
#
_symmetry.space_group_name_H-M   'P 1'
#
loop_
_entity.id
_entity.type
_entity.pdbx_description
1 polymer ?
#
loop_
_entity_poly.entity_id
_entity_poly.type
_entity_poly.pdbx_seq_one_letter_code
_entity_poly.pdbx_strand_id
1 'polypeptide(L)'
;MSWLDKLLPPKIKQTDPKSRKGVPEGLWVKCPACEAVLYRNDVEANLHVCPKCSHHMRIGARARIDGLLDAEGRYEIGQEIVPVDALKFKDSRKYPERIKDAMDDTGETDAMVVMGGAIHTLPVVVSCFEFGFMGGSMGSVVGERFARGAQNALEQQVPFICFTASGGARMQESLLSLMQMAKTTAMLTKLADAKLPFISVLTDPTMGGVSASFAFLGDVVIAEPKALIGFAGPRVIEQTVREKLPEGFQRAEFLLQKGAIDMIVDRRKLREELARLIALLQRQPADAVA
;
A
#
# COMPACT_ATOMS: atom_id res chain seq x y z
N MET A 1 -66.71 -15.91 28.65
CA MET A 1 -65.73 -15.26 27.74
C MET A 1 -66.50 -14.57 26.64
N SER A 2 -66.23 -13.28 26.43
CA SER A 2 -67.00 -12.38 25.57
C SER A 2 -66.71 -12.67 24.09
N TRP A 3 -67.71 -12.50 23.21
CA TRP A 3 -67.57 -12.64 21.75
C TRP A 3 -66.44 -11.76 21.20
N LEU A 4 -66.15 -10.63 21.87
CA LEU A 4 -65.21 -9.61 21.39
C LEU A 4 -63.77 -10.13 21.29
N ASP A 5 -63.41 -11.17 22.05
CA ASP A 5 -62.06 -11.74 22.06
C ASP A 5 -61.75 -12.57 20.80
N LYS A 6 -62.76 -12.89 19.96
CA LYS A 6 -62.59 -13.68 18.72
C LYS A 6 -62.28 -12.86 17.46
N LEU A 7 -62.44 -11.53 17.51
CA LEU A 7 -62.30 -10.64 16.33
C LEU A 7 -60.96 -9.89 16.29
N LEU A 8 -60.12 -10.03 17.31
CA LEU A 8 -58.81 -9.38 17.34
C LEU A 8 -57.76 -10.29 16.66
N PRO A 9 -57.01 -9.79 15.66
CA PRO A 9 -55.89 -10.54 15.09
C PRO A 9 -54.91 -10.90 16.21
N PRO A 10 -54.30 -12.10 16.16
CA PRO A 10 -53.41 -12.56 17.22
C PRO A 10 -52.32 -11.53 17.45
N LYS A 11 -52.15 -11.08 18.71
CA LYS A 11 -51.05 -10.20 19.13
C LYS A 11 -49.76 -10.70 18.50
N ILE A 12 -49.08 -9.84 17.75
CA ILE A 12 -47.75 -10.11 17.18
C ILE A 12 -46.90 -10.70 18.29
N LYS A 13 -46.56 -11.99 18.18
CA LYS A 13 -45.67 -12.65 19.12
C LYS A 13 -44.37 -11.87 19.10
N GLN A 14 -44.06 -11.18 20.20
CA GLN A 14 -42.74 -10.60 20.39
C GLN A 14 -41.74 -11.74 20.31
N THR A 15 -40.94 -11.77 19.25
CA THR A 15 -39.80 -12.67 19.11
C THR A 15 -38.84 -12.39 20.25
N ASP A 16 -38.45 -13.44 20.97
CA ASP A 16 -37.51 -13.44 22.08
C ASP A 16 -36.29 -12.55 21.76
N PRO A 17 -35.92 -11.55 22.59
CA PRO A 17 -34.79 -10.66 22.32
C PRO A 17 -33.48 -11.41 22.09
N LYS A 18 -33.38 -12.67 22.55
CA LYS A 18 -32.25 -13.58 22.34
C LYS A 18 -32.14 -14.14 20.92
N SER A 19 -33.15 -13.99 20.06
CA SER A 19 -33.13 -14.47 18.67
C SER A 19 -32.65 -13.43 17.65
N ARG A 20 -32.33 -12.20 18.09
CA ARG A 20 -31.62 -11.24 17.24
C ARG A 20 -30.15 -11.64 17.22
N LYS A 21 -29.76 -12.44 16.23
CA LYS A 21 -28.36 -12.57 15.83
C LYS A 21 -27.84 -11.15 15.63
N GLY A 22 -26.96 -10.67 16.52
CA GLY A 22 -26.35 -9.36 16.40
C GLY A 22 -25.70 -9.25 15.04
N VAL A 23 -25.92 -8.14 14.33
CA VAL A 23 -25.20 -7.84 13.10
C VAL A 23 -23.71 -7.86 13.45
N PRO A 24 -22.89 -8.72 12.84
CA PRO A 24 -21.46 -8.73 13.10
C PRO A 24 -20.87 -7.33 12.89
N GLU A 25 -20.13 -6.84 13.88
CA GLU A 25 -19.39 -5.59 13.73
C GLU A 25 -18.38 -5.71 12.58
N GLY A 26 -18.21 -4.63 11.81
CA GLY A 26 -17.24 -4.59 10.71
C GLY A 26 -17.75 -5.08 9.34
N LEU A 27 -19.00 -5.49 9.19
CA LEU A 27 -19.52 -5.86 7.86
C LEU A 27 -19.62 -4.68 6.87
N TRP A 28 -19.66 -3.45 7.37
CA TRP A 28 -19.87 -2.25 6.58
C TRP A 28 -18.68 -1.30 6.69
N VAL A 29 -18.29 -0.73 5.55
CA VAL A 29 -17.22 0.27 5.45
C VAL A 29 -17.77 1.51 4.77
N LYS A 30 -17.46 2.70 5.29
CA LYS A 30 -17.81 3.98 4.68
C LYS A 30 -16.71 4.40 3.70
N CYS A 31 -17.07 4.72 2.46
CA CYS A 31 -16.13 5.28 1.50
C CYS A 31 -15.75 6.72 1.93
N PRO A 32 -14.46 7.06 2.08
CA PRO A 32 -14.05 8.41 2.50
C PRO A 32 -14.29 9.48 1.43
N ALA A 33 -14.48 9.10 0.15
CA ALA A 33 -14.67 10.04 -0.95
C ALA A 33 -16.14 10.35 -1.26
N CYS A 34 -17.01 9.33 -1.34
CA CYS A 34 -18.43 9.51 -1.68
C CYS A 34 -19.38 9.25 -0.51
N GLU A 35 -18.84 8.95 0.67
CA GLU A 35 -19.58 8.67 1.90
C GLU A 35 -20.55 7.48 1.86
N ALA A 36 -20.60 6.75 0.75
CA ALA A 36 -21.43 5.57 0.61
C ALA A 36 -21.02 4.49 1.62
N VAL A 37 -22.02 3.85 2.21
CA VAL A 37 -21.85 2.64 3.02
C VAL A 37 -21.79 1.44 2.08
N LEU A 38 -20.72 0.66 2.19
CA LEU A 38 -20.36 -0.45 1.33
C LEU A 38 -20.20 -1.71 2.16
N TYR A 39 -20.52 -2.87 1.59
CA TYR A 39 -20.26 -4.15 2.24
C TYR A 39 -18.75 -4.47 2.17
N ARG A 40 -18.14 -4.88 3.28
CA ARG A 40 -16.69 -5.07 3.38
C ARG A 40 -16.18 -6.10 2.38
N ASN A 41 -16.84 -7.24 2.25
CA ASN A 41 -16.42 -8.30 1.33
C ASN A 41 -16.46 -7.85 -0.13
N ASP A 42 -17.42 -7.00 -0.51
CA ASP A 42 -17.50 -6.45 -1.87
C ASP A 42 -16.33 -5.50 -2.13
N VAL A 43 -15.93 -4.72 -1.12
CA VAL A 43 -14.77 -3.82 -1.20
C VAL A 43 -13.48 -4.64 -1.30
N GLU A 44 -13.32 -5.68 -0.51
CA GLU A 44 -12.15 -6.59 -0.54
C GLU A 44 -12.05 -7.33 -1.89
N ALA A 45 -13.15 -7.92 -2.36
CA ALA A 45 -13.22 -8.57 -3.67
C ALA A 45 -12.92 -7.60 -4.83
N ASN A 46 -13.26 -6.32 -4.65
CA ASN A 46 -12.94 -5.25 -5.60
C ASN A 46 -11.61 -4.55 -5.29
N LEU A 47 -10.69 -5.23 -4.58
CA LEU A 47 -9.33 -4.78 -4.24
C LEU A 47 -9.29 -3.43 -3.51
N HIS A 48 -10.21 -3.18 -2.59
CA HIS A 48 -10.35 -1.92 -1.87
C HIS A 48 -10.58 -0.69 -2.78
N VAL A 49 -11.18 -0.90 -3.95
CA VAL A 49 -11.68 0.19 -4.82
C VAL A 49 -13.17 0.34 -4.59
N CYS A 50 -13.63 1.56 -4.33
CA CYS A 50 -15.05 1.83 -4.12
C CYS A 50 -15.85 1.51 -5.41
N PRO A 51 -16.84 0.61 -5.38
CA PRO A 51 -17.60 0.24 -6.57
C PRO A 51 -18.52 1.36 -7.07
N LYS A 52 -18.82 2.38 -6.24
CA LYS A 52 -19.70 3.50 -6.61
C LYS A 52 -18.98 4.69 -7.22
N CYS A 53 -17.76 5.01 -6.78
CA CYS A 53 -17.05 6.22 -7.21
C CYS A 53 -15.61 5.96 -7.69
N SER A 54 -15.18 4.70 -7.75
CA SER A 54 -13.83 4.27 -8.12
C SER A 54 -12.72 4.89 -7.27
N HIS A 55 -13.03 5.38 -6.06
CA HIS A 55 -12.00 5.84 -5.14
C HIS A 55 -11.19 4.66 -4.61
N HIS A 56 -9.88 4.74 -4.77
CA HIS A 56 -8.93 3.79 -4.23
C HIS A 56 -8.77 4.00 -2.72
N MET A 57 -9.36 3.10 -1.94
CA MET A 57 -9.27 3.13 -0.49
C MET A 57 -7.92 2.54 -0.04
N ARG A 58 -7.55 2.81 1.21
CA ARG A 58 -6.39 2.18 1.86
C ARG A 58 -6.57 0.66 1.85
N ILE A 59 -5.45 -0.01 1.58
CA ILE A 59 -5.32 -1.47 1.56
C ILE A 59 -4.01 -1.81 2.27
N GLY A 60 -4.04 -2.85 3.12
CA GLY A 60 -2.84 -3.31 3.82
C GLY A 60 -1.85 -3.99 2.87
N ALA A 61 -0.60 -4.08 3.30
CA ALA A 61 0.49 -4.61 2.48
C ALA A 61 0.24 -6.06 2.04
N ARG A 62 -0.17 -6.92 2.99
CA ARG A 62 -0.50 -8.33 2.71
C ARG A 62 -1.66 -8.47 1.74
N ALA A 63 -2.78 -7.81 2.02
CA ALA A 63 -3.96 -7.87 1.17
C ALA A 63 -3.65 -7.41 -0.27
N ARG A 64 -2.76 -6.41 -0.42
CA ARG A 64 -2.29 -5.98 -1.74
C ARG A 64 -1.44 -7.04 -2.42
N ILE A 65 -0.48 -7.64 -1.72
CA ILE A 65 0.35 -8.73 -2.25
C ILE A 65 -0.53 -9.94 -2.62
N ASP A 66 -1.57 -10.24 -1.83
CA ASP A 66 -2.50 -11.34 -2.06
C ASP A 66 -3.31 -11.17 -3.34
N GLY A 67 -3.78 -9.95 -3.62
CA GLY A 67 -4.47 -9.63 -4.87
C GLY A 67 -3.55 -9.59 -6.10
N LEU A 68 -2.24 -9.41 -5.89
CA LEU A 68 -1.25 -9.26 -6.95
C LEU A 68 -0.59 -10.58 -7.36
N LEU A 69 -0.02 -11.30 -6.41
CA LEU A 69 0.76 -12.52 -6.68
C LEU A 69 -0.15 -13.72 -6.91
N ASP A 70 0.36 -14.73 -7.60
CA ASP A 70 -0.23 -16.07 -7.69
C ASP A 70 -0.22 -16.73 -6.31
N ALA A 71 -1.24 -17.53 -5.97
CA ALA A 71 -1.46 -18.02 -4.61
C ALA A 71 -0.34 -18.94 -4.09
N GLU A 72 0.29 -19.71 -4.98
CA GLU A 72 1.32 -20.69 -4.66
C GLU A 72 2.73 -20.13 -4.92
N GLY A 73 3.76 -20.78 -4.35
CA GLY A 73 5.16 -20.44 -4.61
C GLY A 73 5.63 -19.13 -3.97
N ARG A 74 4.87 -18.57 -3.04
CA ARG A 74 5.22 -17.35 -2.31
C ARG A 74 6.19 -17.64 -1.16
N TYR A 75 7.16 -16.76 -0.96
CA TYR A 75 8.05 -16.80 0.20
C TYR A 75 8.39 -15.38 0.67
N GLU A 76 8.43 -15.19 1.97
CA GLU A 76 8.68 -13.89 2.58
C GLU A 76 10.18 -13.64 2.78
N ILE A 77 10.60 -12.38 2.60
CA ILE A 77 12.01 -11.98 2.64
C ILE A 77 12.19 -10.94 3.76
N GLY A 78 13.10 -11.20 4.70
CA GLY A 78 13.49 -10.23 5.72
C GLY A 78 12.49 -10.10 6.88
N GLN A 79 11.62 -11.09 7.10
CA GLN A 79 10.66 -11.10 8.21
C GLN A 79 11.38 -11.07 9.58
N GLU A 80 12.56 -11.66 9.66
CA GLU A 80 13.44 -11.68 10.83
C GLU A 80 14.02 -10.30 11.20
N ILE A 81 13.91 -9.31 10.30
CA ILE A 81 14.40 -7.95 10.53
C ILE A 81 13.35 -7.17 11.29
N VAL A 82 13.71 -6.73 12.49
CA VAL A 82 12.82 -6.03 13.44
C VAL A 82 13.44 -4.71 13.89
N PRO A 83 12.62 -3.71 14.25
CA PRO A 83 13.13 -2.39 14.61
C PRO A 83 13.83 -2.41 15.98
N VAL A 84 14.85 -1.57 16.12
CA VAL A 84 15.59 -1.36 17.37
C VAL A 84 15.63 0.13 17.71
N ASP A 85 15.48 0.46 18.99
CA ASP A 85 15.61 1.84 19.47
C ASP A 85 17.08 2.19 19.75
N ALA A 86 17.85 2.35 18.66
CA ALA A 86 19.28 2.68 18.73
C ALA A 86 19.56 4.06 19.37
N LEU A 87 18.61 4.99 19.26
CA LEU A 87 18.76 6.38 19.72
C LEU A 87 18.16 6.64 21.11
N LYS A 88 17.50 5.63 21.71
CA LYS A 88 16.71 5.79 22.95
C LYS A 88 15.69 6.93 22.82
N PHE A 89 15.04 7.01 21.66
CA PHE A 89 14.23 8.16 21.28
C PHE A 89 12.97 8.26 22.14
N LYS A 90 12.67 9.48 22.58
CA LYS A 90 11.46 9.79 23.34
C LYS A 90 10.91 11.15 22.94
N ASP A 91 9.62 11.18 22.61
CA ASP A 91 8.83 12.40 22.49
C ASP A 91 7.73 12.41 23.57
N SER A 92 6.46 12.65 23.19
CA SER A 92 5.32 12.40 24.07
C SER A 92 5.21 10.93 24.50
N ARG A 93 5.77 10.01 23.70
CA ARG A 93 5.82 8.56 23.96
C ARG A 93 7.22 8.01 23.68
N LYS A 94 7.55 6.85 24.24
CA LYS A 94 8.81 6.19 23.92
C LYS A 94 8.70 5.50 22.55
N TYR A 95 9.77 5.48 21.78
CA TYR A 95 9.75 4.82 20.46
C TYR A 95 9.34 3.33 20.50
N PRO A 96 9.83 2.50 21.44
CA PRO A 96 9.39 1.11 21.57
C PRO A 96 7.89 0.94 21.82
N GLU A 97 7.26 1.88 22.53
CA GLU A 97 5.80 1.85 22.76
C GLU A 97 5.05 2.14 21.46
N ARG A 98 5.54 3.07 20.64
CA ARG A 98 4.95 3.37 19.32
C ARG A 98 5.08 2.19 18.35
N ILE A 99 6.23 1.50 18.38
CA ILE A 99 6.45 0.28 17.60
C ILE A 99 5.45 -0.78 18.02
N LYS A 100 5.32 -1.03 19.33
CA LYS A 100 4.41 -2.04 19.86
C LYS A 100 2.96 -1.78 19.43
N ASP A 101 2.48 -0.55 19.62
CA ASP A 101 1.12 -0.20 19.19
C ASP A 101 0.93 -0.41 17.68
N ALA A 102 1.91 -0.01 16.86
CA ALA A 102 1.82 -0.21 15.41
C ALA A 102 1.83 -1.70 15.03
N MET A 103 2.59 -2.54 15.74
CA MET A 103 2.56 -4.00 15.57
C MET A 103 1.20 -4.58 15.97
N ASP A 104 0.63 -4.13 17.09
CA ASP A 104 -0.67 -4.60 17.58
C ASP A 104 -1.82 -4.17 16.63
N ASP A 105 -1.75 -2.95 16.09
CA ASP A 105 -2.77 -2.39 15.19
C ASP A 105 -2.75 -3.01 13.78
N THR A 106 -1.56 -3.36 13.28
CA THR A 106 -1.39 -3.83 11.89
C THR A 106 -1.16 -5.33 11.77
N GLY A 107 -0.68 -5.98 12.82
CA GLY A 107 -0.18 -7.36 12.78
C GLY A 107 1.19 -7.51 12.09
N GLU A 108 1.81 -6.41 11.64
CA GLU A 108 3.10 -6.41 10.95
C GLU A 108 4.24 -5.98 11.87
N THR A 109 5.44 -6.48 11.61
CA THR A 109 6.62 -6.14 12.43
C THR A 109 7.26 -4.80 12.07
N ASP A 110 7.01 -4.28 10.86
CA ASP A 110 7.42 -2.95 10.40
C ASP A 110 6.61 -2.53 9.15
N ALA A 111 6.85 -1.33 8.64
CA ALA A 111 6.12 -0.68 7.55
C ALA A 111 6.40 -1.21 6.14
N MET A 112 7.07 -2.36 6.00
CA MET A 112 7.34 -2.97 4.69
C MET A 112 7.29 -4.49 4.77
N VAL A 113 6.51 -5.08 3.88
CA VAL A 113 6.47 -6.52 3.61
C VAL A 113 7.14 -6.77 2.27
N VAL A 114 8.01 -7.78 2.20
CA VAL A 114 8.70 -8.16 0.98
C VAL A 114 8.46 -9.64 0.72
N MET A 115 8.05 -9.97 -0.50
CA MET A 115 7.66 -11.32 -0.88
C MET A 115 8.17 -11.64 -2.28
N GLY A 116 8.81 -12.79 -2.43
CA GLY A 116 9.02 -13.40 -3.74
C GLY A 116 7.83 -14.28 -4.11
N GLY A 117 7.53 -14.37 -5.40
CA GLY A 117 6.44 -15.17 -5.93
C GLY A 117 6.34 -15.00 -7.45
N ALA A 118 5.12 -15.09 -7.98
CA ALA A 118 4.87 -14.91 -9.40
C ALA A 118 3.61 -14.07 -9.67
N ILE A 119 3.54 -13.43 -10.83
CA ILE A 119 2.35 -12.78 -11.37
C ILE A 119 2.07 -13.42 -12.73
N HIS A 120 0.95 -14.14 -12.89
CA HIS A 120 0.67 -14.88 -14.13
C HIS A 120 1.85 -15.81 -14.49
N THR A 121 2.37 -16.54 -13.51
CA THR A 121 3.55 -17.43 -13.58
C THR A 121 4.89 -16.74 -13.84
N LEU A 122 4.92 -15.43 -14.11
CA LEU A 122 6.15 -14.66 -14.24
C LEU A 122 6.77 -14.44 -12.86
N PRO A 123 7.99 -14.95 -12.59
CA PRO A 123 8.61 -14.84 -11.27
C PRO A 123 9.01 -13.38 -11.00
N VAL A 124 8.72 -12.90 -9.79
CA VAL A 124 8.98 -11.51 -9.37
C VAL A 124 9.29 -11.44 -7.88
N VAL A 125 9.96 -10.37 -7.48
CA VAL A 125 10.01 -9.95 -6.06
C VAL A 125 9.21 -8.66 -5.90
N VAL A 126 8.37 -8.60 -4.87
CA VAL A 126 7.52 -7.45 -4.58
C VAL A 126 7.83 -6.94 -3.18
N SER A 127 8.04 -5.64 -3.05
CA SER A 127 8.04 -4.92 -1.79
C SER A 127 6.78 -4.05 -1.69
N CYS A 128 6.14 -4.04 -0.53
CA CYS A 128 4.92 -3.28 -0.32
C CYS A 128 4.95 -2.58 1.04
N PHE A 129 4.69 -1.29 1.03
CA PHE A 129 4.54 -0.51 2.26
C PHE A 129 3.23 -0.84 2.99
N GLU A 130 3.29 -0.84 4.33
CA GLU A 130 2.13 -0.85 5.23
C GLU A 130 1.95 0.56 5.81
N PHE A 131 1.04 1.34 5.22
CA PHE A 131 0.81 2.72 5.66
C PHE A 131 0.20 2.79 7.08
N GLY A 132 -0.53 1.75 7.50
CA GLY A 132 -1.03 1.64 8.87
C GLY A 132 0.09 1.64 9.91
N PHE A 133 1.27 1.13 9.55
CA PHE A 133 2.43 1.09 10.44
C PHE A 133 3.13 2.45 10.46
N MET A 134 2.79 3.28 11.45
CA MET A 134 3.41 4.59 11.67
C MET A 134 3.46 5.47 10.40
N GLY A 135 2.37 5.47 9.61
CA GLY A 135 2.27 6.25 8.37
C GLY A 135 3.17 5.75 7.24
N GLY A 136 3.54 4.47 7.25
CA GLY A 136 4.46 3.90 6.28
C GLY A 136 5.84 4.55 6.32
N SER A 137 6.24 5.09 7.47
CA SER A 137 7.47 5.87 7.56
C SER A 137 8.71 5.00 7.35
N MET A 138 9.64 5.46 6.50
CA MET A 138 10.85 4.71 6.19
C MET A 138 11.89 4.86 7.30
N GLY A 139 12.11 3.78 8.06
CA GLY A 139 13.21 3.58 8.99
C GLY A 139 14.19 2.50 8.52
N SER A 140 15.10 2.09 9.39
CA SER A 140 16.18 1.14 9.09
C SER A 140 15.66 -0.22 8.60
N VAL A 141 14.55 -0.71 9.17
CA VAL A 141 13.93 -1.97 8.75
C VAL A 141 13.36 -1.89 7.34
N VAL A 142 12.65 -0.80 7.01
CA VAL A 142 12.15 -0.56 5.65
C VAL A 142 13.30 -0.57 4.65
N GLY A 143 14.37 0.18 4.92
CA GLY A 143 15.52 0.22 4.03
C GLY A 143 16.28 -1.11 3.92
N GLU A 144 16.38 -1.88 5.00
CA GLU A 144 16.97 -3.23 5.00
C GLU A 144 16.11 -4.23 4.24
N ARG A 145 14.80 -4.27 4.48
CA ARG A 145 13.89 -5.19 3.78
C ARG A 145 13.84 -4.89 2.29
N PHE A 146 13.76 -3.62 1.90
CA PHE A 146 13.86 -3.22 0.50
C PHE A 146 15.18 -3.70 -0.11
N ALA A 147 16.31 -3.46 0.56
CA ALA A 147 17.61 -3.87 0.07
C ALA A 147 17.73 -5.39 -0.07
N ARG A 148 17.21 -6.18 0.89
CA ARG A 148 17.15 -7.64 0.78
C ARG A 148 16.24 -8.11 -0.35
N GLY A 149 15.11 -7.45 -0.56
CA GLY A 149 14.22 -7.73 -1.69
C GLY A 149 14.91 -7.50 -3.04
N ALA A 150 15.53 -6.34 -3.21
CA ALA A 150 16.31 -6.02 -4.41
C ALA A 150 17.50 -6.97 -4.60
N GLN A 151 18.20 -7.33 -3.53
CA GLN A 151 19.29 -8.31 -3.57
C GLN A 151 18.79 -9.71 -3.97
N ASN A 152 17.65 -10.14 -3.44
CA ASN A 152 17.04 -11.43 -3.81
C ASN A 152 16.57 -11.43 -5.27
N ALA A 153 15.99 -10.33 -5.75
CA ALA A 153 15.62 -10.16 -7.16
C ALA A 153 16.85 -10.26 -8.07
N LEU A 154 17.97 -9.65 -7.65
CA LEU A 154 19.25 -9.75 -8.34
C LEU A 154 19.80 -11.18 -8.37
N GLU A 155 19.76 -11.89 -7.25
CA GLU A 155 20.24 -13.29 -7.16
C GLU A 155 19.42 -14.24 -8.03
N GLN A 156 18.10 -14.04 -8.08
CA GLN A 156 17.19 -14.88 -8.86
C GLN A 156 17.03 -14.42 -10.31
N GLN A 157 17.60 -13.27 -10.68
CA GLN A 157 17.47 -12.67 -12.01
C GLN A 157 16.01 -12.41 -12.40
N VAL A 158 15.24 -11.87 -11.47
CA VAL A 158 13.81 -11.57 -11.63
C VAL A 158 13.53 -10.07 -11.49
N PRO A 159 12.42 -9.55 -12.03
CA PRO A 159 12.01 -8.17 -11.84
C PRO A 159 11.73 -7.85 -10.37
N PHE A 160 11.90 -6.58 -10.02
CA PHE A 160 11.57 -6.07 -8.70
C PHE A 160 10.45 -5.03 -8.80
N ILE A 161 9.43 -5.16 -7.97
CA ILE A 161 8.28 -4.23 -7.94
C ILE A 161 8.18 -3.62 -6.54
N CYS A 162 7.94 -2.31 -6.44
CA CYS A 162 7.73 -1.65 -5.16
C CYS A 162 6.41 -0.86 -5.15
N PHE A 163 5.55 -1.16 -4.19
CA PHE A 163 4.37 -0.36 -3.89
C PHE A 163 4.67 0.62 -2.75
N THR A 164 4.73 1.91 -3.07
CA THR A 164 5.05 2.93 -2.08
C THR A 164 3.80 3.50 -1.44
N ALA A 165 3.82 3.60 -0.11
CA ALA A 165 2.81 4.28 0.69
C ALA A 165 3.49 4.83 1.95
N SER A 166 3.86 6.11 1.95
CA SER A 166 4.66 6.69 3.02
C SER A 166 4.37 8.16 3.25
N GLY A 167 4.33 8.56 4.51
CA GLY A 167 4.35 9.96 4.94
C GLY A 167 5.76 10.58 4.96
N GLY A 168 6.83 9.79 4.76
CA GLY A 168 8.22 10.26 4.76
C GLY A 168 9.19 9.39 5.56
N ALA A 169 10.29 9.97 6.01
CA ALA A 169 11.30 9.28 6.81
C ALA A 169 10.85 9.12 8.28
N ARG A 170 11.24 8.02 8.92
CA ARG A 170 10.90 7.76 10.33
C ARG A 170 11.76 8.62 11.25
N MET A 171 11.18 9.71 11.75
CA MET A 171 11.91 10.70 12.56
C MET A 171 12.57 10.11 13.81
N GLN A 172 11.96 9.07 14.40
CA GLN A 172 12.45 8.40 15.61
C GLN A 172 13.83 7.75 15.42
N GLU A 173 14.19 7.43 14.18
CA GLU A 173 15.51 6.88 13.84
C GLU A 173 16.44 7.92 13.18
N SER A 174 15.97 9.17 13.01
CA SER A 174 16.75 10.34 12.58
C SER A 174 17.61 10.07 11.33
N LEU A 175 18.93 10.30 11.42
CA LEU A 175 19.88 10.12 10.32
C LEU A 175 19.87 8.70 9.76
N LEU A 176 19.56 7.67 10.56
CA LEU A 176 19.46 6.30 10.07
C LEU A 176 18.36 6.19 9.01
N SER A 177 17.21 6.84 9.22
CA SER A 177 16.13 6.90 8.24
C SER A 177 16.54 7.64 6.96
N LEU A 178 17.28 8.74 7.08
CA LEU A 178 17.78 9.47 5.93
C LEU A 178 18.74 8.61 5.09
N MET A 179 19.65 7.88 5.76
CA MET A 179 20.62 7.01 5.08
C MET A 179 19.96 5.85 4.33
N GLN A 180 18.73 5.48 4.68
CA GLN A 180 18.00 4.46 3.91
C GLN A 180 17.74 4.92 2.48
N MET A 181 17.55 6.22 2.22
CA MET A 181 17.42 6.75 0.86
C MET A 181 18.63 6.39 0.00
N ALA A 182 19.84 6.59 0.53
CA ALA A 182 21.08 6.28 -0.18
C ALA A 182 21.23 4.76 -0.38
N LYS A 183 20.96 3.97 0.67
CA LYS A 183 21.07 2.51 0.64
C LYS A 183 20.14 1.87 -0.40
N THR A 184 18.86 2.24 -0.41
CA THR A 184 17.88 1.68 -1.34
C THR A 184 18.19 2.08 -2.78
N THR A 185 18.60 3.34 -3.01
CA THR A 185 19.02 3.81 -4.33
C THR A 185 20.25 3.06 -4.84
N ALA A 186 21.24 2.79 -3.98
CA ALA A 186 22.42 2.01 -4.36
C ALA A 186 22.07 0.57 -4.80
N MET A 187 21.04 -0.04 -4.20
CA MET A 187 20.55 -1.35 -4.63
C MET A 187 19.85 -1.30 -5.98
N LEU A 188 19.12 -0.23 -6.28
CA LEU A 188 18.53 -0.03 -7.60
C LEU A 188 19.59 0.14 -8.69
N THR A 189 20.71 0.80 -8.41
CA THR A 189 21.85 0.86 -9.35
C THR A 189 22.33 -0.54 -9.72
N LYS A 190 22.43 -1.46 -8.74
CA LYS A 190 22.82 -2.85 -9.02
C LYS A 190 21.80 -3.60 -9.88
N LEU A 191 20.50 -3.36 -9.68
CA LEU A 191 19.45 -3.93 -10.54
C LEU A 191 19.57 -3.40 -11.97
N ALA A 192 19.79 -2.09 -12.14
CA ALA A 192 19.99 -1.45 -13.43
C ALA A 192 21.24 -1.98 -14.16
N ASP A 193 22.36 -2.15 -13.46
CA ASP A 193 23.59 -2.73 -14.00
C ASP A 193 23.36 -4.18 -14.50
N ALA A 194 22.54 -4.94 -13.78
CA ALA A 194 22.10 -6.29 -14.16
C ALA A 194 20.97 -6.29 -15.21
N LYS A 195 20.46 -5.13 -15.62
CA LYS A 195 19.35 -4.95 -16.56
C LYS A 195 18.06 -5.67 -16.13
N LEU A 196 17.82 -5.71 -14.82
CA LEU A 196 16.59 -6.27 -14.26
C LEU A 196 15.54 -5.15 -14.10
N PRO A 197 14.31 -5.33 -14.61
CA PRO A 197 13.29 -4.31 -14.52
C PRO A 197 12.94 -3.99 -13.06
N PHE A 198 12.95 -2.71 -12.72
CA PHE A 198 12.39 -2.18 -11.49
C PHE A 198 11.16 -1.33 -11.78
N ILE A 199 9.99 -1.76 -11.29
CA ILE A 199 8.73 -1.03 -11.46
C ILE A 199 8.31 -0.42 -10.13
N SER A 200 8.11 0.90 -10.11
CA SER A 200 7.65 1.61 -8.93
C SER A 200 6.17 1.95 -9.07
N VAL A 201 5.36 1.56 -8.09
CA VAL A 201 3.92 1.85 -8.04
C VAL A 201 3.63 2.80 -6.89
N LEU A 202 3.37 4.06 -7.25
CA LEU A 202 3.09 5.15 -6.35
C LEU A 202 1.63 5.13 -5.90
N THR A 203 1.41 4.85 -4.62
CA THR A 203 0.05 4.81 -4.04
C THR A 203 -0.19 6.00 -3.12
N ASP A 204 -1.46 6.24 -2.79
CA ASP A 204 -1.83 7.32 -1.89
C ASP A 204 -1.49 6.97 -0.42
N PRO A 205 -0.71 7.80 0.30
CA PRO A 205 0.16 8.86 -0.18
C PRO A 205 1.60 8.36 -0.37
N THR A 206 2.38 8.99 -1.26
CA THR A 206 3.83 8.75 -1.37
C THR A 206 4.58 10.06 -1.21
N MET A 207 5.11 10.31 -0.01
CA MET A 207 5.67 11.61 0.37
C MET A 207 7.11 11.55 0.89
N GLY A 208 7.76 12.71 0.99
CA GLY A 208 9.00 12.89 1.73
C GLY A 208 10.18 12.09 1.18
N GLY A 209 10.98 11.51 2.07
CA GLY A 209 12.21 10.79 1.71
C GLY A 209 11.99 9.60 0.78
N VAL A 210 10.85 8.90 0.88
CA VAL A 210 10.52 7.81 -0.06
C VAL A 210 10.27 8.37 -1.46
N SER A 211 9.46 9.42 -1.56
CA SER A 211 9.24 10.14 -2.84
C SER A 211 10.56 10.65 -3.43
N ALA A 212 11.47 11.20 -2.63
CA ALA A 212 12.74 11.73 -3.12
C ALA A 212 13.88 10.70 -3.23
N SER A 213 13.57 9.40 -3.19
CA SER A 213 14.56 8.33 -3.36
C SER A 213 14.08 7.31 -4.39
N PHE A 214 13.94 6.04 -4.01
CA PHE A 214 13.68 4.94 -4.94
C PHE A 214 12.30 5.02 -5.62
N ALA A 215 11.35 5.79 -5.11
CA ALA A 215 10.00 5.87 -5.66
C ALA A 215 9.96 6.37 -7.13
N PHE A 216 10.83 7.30 -7.52
CA PHE A 216 10.91 7.81 -8.90
C PHE A 216 12.10 7.26 -9.69
N LEU A 217 12.76 6.19 -9.20
CA LEU A 217 13.89 5.56 -9.88
C LEU A 217 13.50 4.24 -10.57
N GLY A 218 12.20 4.03 -10.79
CA GLY A 218 11.69 2.91 -11.59
C GLY A 218 12.00 3.07 -13.07
N ASP A 219 12.25 1.97 -13.76
CA ASP A 219 12.24 1.92 -15.24
C ASP A 219 10.85 2.29 -15.78
N VAL A 220 9.81 1.93 -15.02
CA VAL A 220 8.44 2.41 -15.19
C VAL A 220 7.91 2.86 -13.84
N VAL A 221 7.40 4.08 -13.79
CA VAL A 221 6.76 4.68 -12.63
C VAL A 221 5.26 4.77 -12.90
N ILE A 222 4.50 3.97 -12.16
CA ILE A 222 3.04 3.87 -12.24
C ILE A 222 2.45 4.59 -11.03
N ALA A 223 1.32 5.28 -11.20
CA ALA A 223 0.53 5.77 -10.06
C ALA A 223 -0.88 5.18 -10.05
N GLU A 224 -1.46 5.05 -8.85
CA GLU A 224 -2.90 4.83 -8.72
C GLU A 224 -3.67 6.15 -8.94
N PRO A 225 -4.90 6.10 -9.50
CA PRO A 225 -5.77 7.27 -9.68
C PRO A 225 -5.88 8.15 -8.42
N LYS A 226 -5.75 9.46 -8.61
CA LYS A 226 -5.85 10.49 -7.57
C LYS A 226 -4.88 10.35 -6.39
N ALA A 227 -3.84 9.51 -6.50
CA ALA A 227 -2.85 9.36 -5.43
C ALA A 227 -2.13 10.68 -5.15
N LEU A 228 -1.95 11.03 -3.86
CA LEU A 228 -1.18 12.19 -3.44
C LEU A 228 0.31 11.83 -3.38
N ILE A 229 1.13 12.47 -4.20
CA ILE A 229 2.54 12.16 -4.37
C ILE A 229 3.37 13.44 -4.39
N GLY A 230 4.44 13.49 -3.62
CA GLY A 230 5.43 14.57 -3.74
C GLY A 230 6.37 14.70 -2.56
N PHE A 231 7.41 15.51 -2.72
CA PHE A 231 8.44 15.64 -1.70
C PHE A 231 7.93 16.29 -0.40
N ALA A 232 7.37 17.49 -0.48
CA ALA A 232 6.81 18.20 0.66
C ALA A 232 5.29 18.08 0.70
N GLY A 233 4.70 18.01 1.89
CA GLY A 233 3.24 18.00 2.04
C GLY A 233 2.60 19.30 1.53
N PRO A 234 1.39 19.25 0.93
CA PRO A 234 0.74 20.42 0.35
C PRO A 234 0.55 21.55 1.38
N ARG A 235 0.21 21.18 2.62
CA ARG A 235 0.09 22.13 3.74
C ARG A 235 1.38 22.90 4.01
N VAL A 236 2.54 22.25 3.92
CA VAL A 236 3.85 22.90 4.16
C VAL A 236 4.19 23.85 3.01
N ILE A 237 3.85 23.47 1.78
CA ILE A 237 4.07 24.29 0.59
C ILE A 237 3.18 25.54 0.64
N GLU A 238 1.89 25.41 0.94
CA GLU A 238 0.95 26.54 1.07
C GLU A 238 1.42 27.55 2.12
N GLN A 239 1.89 27.07 3.27
CA GLN A 239 2.40 27.93 4.34
C GLN A 239 3.67 28.69 3.94
N THR A 240 4.50 28.08 3.07
CA THR A 240 5.77 28.66 2.63
C THR A 240 5.56 29.70 1.53
N VAL A 241 4.77 29.37 0.52
CA VAL A 241 4.48 30.25 -0.63
C VAL A 241 3.41 31.29 -0.28
N ARG A 242 2.58 31.03 0.74
CA ARG A 242 1.44 31.87 1.17
C ARG A 242 0.39 32.08 0.06
N GLU A 243 0.24 31.09 -0.80
CA GLU A 243 -0.73 31.04 -1.88
C GLU A 243 -1.52 29.72 -1.82
N LYS A 244 -2.72 29.71 -2.43
CA LYS A 244 -3.50 28.49 -2.59
C LYS A 244 -2.89 27.64 -3.69
N LEU A 245 -2.72 26.35 -3.43
CA LEU A 245 -2.23 25.44 -4.45
C LEU A 245 -3.32 25.19 -5.52
N PRO A 246 -2.92 24.95 -6.78
CA PRO A 246 -3.86 24.57 -7.83
C PRO A 246 -4.69 23.35 -7.47
N GLU A 247 -5.90 23.26 -8.01
CA GLU A 247 -6.71 22.05 -7.88
C GLU A 247 -5.95 20.85 -8.49
N GLY A 248 -5.99 19.71 -7.79
CA GLY A 248 -5.28 18.51 -8.22
C GLY A 248 -3.76 18.58 -8.05
N PHE A 249 -3.19 19.62 -7.43
CA PHE A 249 -1.77 19.68 -7.12
C PHE A 249 -1.31 18.41 -6.39
N GLN A 250 -0.17 17.86 -6.81
CA GLN A 250 0.40 16.59 -6.31
C GLN A 250 -0.46 15.34 -6.53
N ARG A 251 -1.56 15.40 -7.29
CA ARG A 251 -2.31 14.20 -7.68
C ARG A 251 -1.63 13.48 -8.83
N ALA A 252 -1.82 12.17 -8.93
CA ALA A 252 -1.33 11.36 -10.05
C ALA A 252 -1.61 12.01 -11.41
N GLU A 253 -2.81 12.55 -11.63
CA GLU A 253 -3.17 13.21 -12.89
C GLU A 253 -2.32 14.47 -13.15
N PHE A 254 -1.98 15.23 -12.11
CA PHE A 254 -1.08 16.37 -12.20
C PHE A 254 0.35 15.93 -12.49
N LEU A 255 0.87 14.92 -11.79
CA LEU A 255 2.23 14.44 -12.02
C LEU A 255 2.42 13.82 -13.41
N LEU A 256 1.40 13.15 -13.96
CA LEU A 256 1.39 12.63 -15.33
C LEU A 256 1.53 13.77 -16.34
N GLN A 257 0.77 14.85 -16.17
CA GLN A 257 0.88 16.04 -17.02
C GLN A 257 2.25 16.74 -16.93
N LYS A 258 2.96 16.59 -15.80
CA LYS A 258 4.31 17.12 -15.61
C LYS A 258 5.42 16.17 -16.05
N GLY A 259 5.07 14.98 -16.55
CA GLY A 259 6.02 13.97 -17.02
C GLY A 259 6.81 13.30 -15.89
N ALA A 260 6.29 13.30 -14.66
CA ALA A 260 6.95 12.66 -13.51
C ALA A 260 6.55 11.19 -13.31
N ILE A 261 5.50 10.72 -14.00
CA ILE A 261 5.03 9.33 -13.98
C ILE A 261 4.67 8.94 -15.41
N ASP A 262 4.83 7.66 -15.73
CA ASP A 262 4.63 7.12 -17.07
C ASP A 262 3.16 6.82 -17.34
N MET A 263 2.43 6.34 -16.32
CA MET A 263 1.02 5.97 -16.47
C MET A 263 0.25 5.95 -15.15
N ILE A 264 -1.07 6.02 -15.27
CA ILE A 264 -2.02 5.88 -14.16
C ILE A 264 -2.84 4.63 -14.41
N VAL A 265 -2.86 3.71 -13.44
CA VAL A 265 -3.49 2.40 -13.58
C VAL A 265 -4.44 2.13 -12.41
N ASP A 266 -5.69 1.80 -12.74
CA ASP A 266 -6.67 1.33 -11.75
C ASP A 266 -6.19 0.01 -11.15
N ARG A 267 -6.31 -0.12 -9.82
CA ARG A 267 -5.73 -1.23 -9.05
C ARG A 267 -6.26 -2.58 -9.52
N ARG A 268 -7.51 -2.61 -10.01
CA ARG A 268 -8.18 -3.82 -10.54
C ARG A 268 -7.58 -4.32 -11.85
N LYS A 269 -6.89 -3.45 -12.59
CA LYS A 269 -6.18 -3.78 -13.84
C LYS A 269 -4.68 -3.90 -13.65
N LEU A 270 -4.18 -3.55 -12.47
CA LEU A 270 -2.75 -3.40 -12.23
C LEU A 270 -2.00 -4.73 -12.30
N ARG A 271 -2.61 -5.84 -11.87
CA ARG A 271 -2.00 -7.18 -11.97
C ARG A 271 -1.68 -7.55 -13.42
N GLU A 272 -2.66 -7.41 -14.31
CA GLU A 272 -2.53 -7.68 -15.74
C GLU A 272 -1.52 -6.72 -16.40
N GLU A 273 -1.60 -5.43 -16.06
CA GLU A 273 -0.71 -4.43 -16.62
C GLU A 273 0.75 -4.64 -16.20
N LEU A 274 1.00 -5.00 -14.94
CA LEU A 274 2.34 -5.35 -14.45
C LEU A 274 2.89 -6.57 -15.18
N ALA A 275 2.10 -7.63 -15.35
CA ALA A 275 2.52 -8.82 -16.07
C ALA A 275 2.89 -8.49 -17.54
N ARG A 276 2.07 -7.67 -18.20
CA ARG A 276 2.31 -7.19 -19.57
C ARG A 276 3.62 -6.40 -19.69
N LEU A 277 3.85 -5.46 -18.77
CA LEU A 277 5.07 -4.65 -18.74
C LEU A 277 6.31 -5.51 -18.48
N ILE A 278 6.23 -6.45 -17.54
CA ILE A 278 7.32 -7.37 -17.23
C ILE A 278 7.66 -8.23 -18.45
N ALA A 279 6.66 -8.85 -19.08
CA ALA A 279 6.86 -9.64 -20.28
C ALA A 279 7.52 -8.81 -21.39
N LEU A 280 7.06 -7.57 -21.60
CA LEU A 280 7.62 -6.67 -22.60
C LEU A 280 9.10 -6.32 -22.30
N LEU A 281 9.40 -5.89 -21.07
CA LEU A 281 10.75 -5.48 -20.66
C LEU A 281 11.74 -6.66 -20.68
N GLN A 282 11.25 -7.88 -20.43
CA GLN A 282 12.02 -9.11 -20.50
C GLN A 282 12.02 -9.77 -21.88
N ARG A 283 11.39 -9.15 -22.90
CA ARG A 283 11.29 -9.66 -24.28
C ARG A 283 10.64 -11.05 -24.36
N GLN A 284 9.69 -11.32 -23.48
CA GLN A 284 8.86 -12.53 -23.51
C GLN A 284 7.76 -12.37 -24.57
N PRO A 285 7.26 -13.47 -25.16
CA PRO A 285 6.13 -13.42 -26.08
C PRO A 285 4.85 -12.95 -25.37
N ALA A 286 3.91 -12.36 -26.11
CA ALA A 286 2.63 -11.90 -25.57
C ALA A 286 1.83 -13.04 -24.89
N ASP A 287 1.97 -14.26 -25.41
CA ASP A 287 1.34 -15.46 -24.88
C ASP A 287 1.88 -15.87 -23.49
N ALA A 288 3.00 -15.30 -23.03
CA ALA A 288 3.54 -15.55 -21.69
C ALA A 288 2.66 -14.96 -20.56
N VAL A 289 1.71 -14.09 -20.91
CA VAL A 289 0.77 -13.44 -19.97
C VAL A 289 -0.65 -14.00 -20.11
N ALA A 290 -0.89 -14.90 -21.08
CA ALA A 290 -2.21 -15.43 -21.44
C ALA A 290 -2.71 -16.54 -20.50
#